data_AF-X0S2X0-F1
#
_entry.id   AF-X0S2X0-F1
#
_cell.length_a   1.000
_cell.length_b   1.000
_cell.length_c   1.000
_cell.angle_alpha   90.00
_cell.angle_beta   90.00
_cell.angle_gamma   90.00
#
_symmetry.space_group_name_H-M   'P 1'
#
loop_
_entity.id
_entity.type
_entity.pdbx_description
1 polymer ?
#
loop_
_entity_poly.entity_id
_entity_poly.type
_entity_poly.pdbx_seq_one_letter_code
_entity_poly.pdbx_strand_id
1 'polypeptide(L)'
;YFLSNNIFSGSAPDADIVTASFGNQFEDWWTRGIESMAERYGLIVVAGIGNGSHVYDSLLYPGAGANVIGVGVVDSVKTENLSTNLAQFCLAYPEHSSLGPTNDGRCKPDIVAPGNCLAADANEPNRYEPTDNWSSFSTPIVAGTIGLLVQKAKQDTSLSPAISPDSGNCVIKAILLNSATKLPYWHKGRLETDDDHQVPLDYMQGAGMLNAVGAYEHLIAGMKKPGDAATIGWDLNELQKDENPLNFYRITIAEPADNLLPLRLFGTSIMKALILLSHYPRKTPICDLNCGLLTQRIPKTTTCSTTATAGLTTSSTFTTRQMPITPIMKSQFSTVTSTRRTSQTQPSDMA
;
A
#
# COMPACT_ATOMS: atom_id res chain seq x y z
N TYR A 1 14.94 20.11 7.76
CA TYR A 1 15.60 19.28 8.78
C TYR A 1 15.69 17.82 8.35
N PHE A 2 14.56 17.11 8.13
CA PHE A 2 14.60 15.71 7.67
C PHE A 2 15.42 15.50 6.38
N LEU A 3 15.16 16.30 5.34
CA LEU A 3 15.88 16.18 4.07
C LEU A 3 17.40 16.39 4.21
N SER A 4 17.83 17.39 4.97
CA SER A 4 19.26 17.68 5.19
C SER A 4 19.93 16.60 6.05
N ASN A 5 19.24 16.11 7.08
CA ASN A 5 19.86 15.29 8.11
C ASN A 5 19.80 13.79 7.81
N ASN A 6 18.89 13.37 6.94
CA ASN A 6 18.67 11.97 6.62
C ASN A 6 18.86 11.68 5.15
N ILE A 7 18.19 12.45 4.28
CA ILE A 7 18.24 12.19 2.84
C ILE A 7 19.60 12.56 2.26
N PHE A 8 20.08 13.79 2.52
CA PHE A 8 21.36 14.26 2.01
C PHE A 8 22.56 13.57 2.67
N SER A 9 22.49 13.30 3.97
CA SER A 9 23.53 12.60 4.73
C SER A 9 23.56 11.08 4.46
N GLY A 10 22.51 10.55 3.82
CA GLY A 10 22.36 9.14 3.58
C GLY A 10 22.05 8.30 4.82
N SER A 11 21.62 8.91 5.93
CA SER A 11 21.45 8.27 7.25
C SER A 11 19.98 8.05 7.62
N ALA A 12 19.64 6.87 8.13
CA ALA A 12 18.30 6.57 8.63
C ALA A 12 17.87 7.54 9.75
N PRO A 13 16.59 7.96 9.78
CA PRO A 13 16.06 8.74 10.89
C PRO A 13 15.93 7.90 12.16
N ASP A 14 15.98 8.57 13.32
CA ASP A 14 15.54 7.99 14.60
C ASP A 14 14.00 7.99 14.67
N ALA A 15 13.38 7.23 13.77
CA ALA A 15 11.95 7.10 13.63
C ALA A 15 11.61 5.75 12.99
N ASP A 16 10.55 5.11 13.45
CA ASP A 16 10.07 3.85 12.88
C ASP A 16 9.31 4.04 11.56
N ILE A 17 8.62 5.18 11.45
CA ILE A 17 7.70 5.49 10.34
C ILE A 17 7.91 6.95 9.95
N VAL A 18 8.01 7.20 8.65
CA VAL A 18 7.97 8.55 8.08
C VAL A 18 6.65 8.72 7.34
N THR A 19 5.89 9.76 7.70
CA THR A 19 4.64 10.12 7.02
C THR A 19 4.82 11.44 6.26
N ALA A 20 4.35 11.49 5.01
CA ALA A 20 4.43 12.66 4.15
C ALA A 20 3.08 12.94 3.45
N SER A 21 2.32 13.88 4.01
CA SER A 21 1.03 14.34 3.46
C SER A 21 1.20 15.44 2.39
N PHE A 22 2.28 15.36 1.60
CA PHE A 22 2.64 16.29 0.55
C PHE A 22 3.47 15.58 -0.53
N GLY A 23 3.56 16.17 -1.72
CA GLY A 23 4.40 15.63 -2.78
C GLY A 23 4.49 16.52 -4.01
N ASN A 24 5.20 16.04 -5.02
CA ASN A 24 5.38 16.70 -6.31
C ASN A 24 5.06 15.74 -7.47
N GLN A 25 4.63 16.27 -8.62
CA GLN A 25 4.24 15.47 -9.78
C GLN A 25 5.41 14.70 -10.41
N PHE A 26 6.64 15.13 -10.14
CA PHE A 26 7.85 14.53 -10.67
C PHE A 26 8.75 14.04 -9.53
N GLU A 27 9.50 12.98 -9.83
CA GLU A 27 10.60 12.58 -8.99
C GLU A 27 11.66 13.68 -8.94
N ASP A 28 12.27 13.82 -7.76
CA ASP A 28 13.38 14.71 -7.53
C ASP A 28 14.40 14.02 -6.61
N TRP A 29 15.56 14.63 -6.39
CA TRP A 29 16.63 14.07 -5.57
C TRP A 29 16.14 13.61 -4.18
N TRP A 30 15.18 14.33 -3.60
CA TRP A 30 14.67 14.03 -2.27
C TRP A 30 13.67 12.87 -2.26
N THR A 31 12.84 12.70 -3.30
CA THR A 31 11.91 11.57 -3.39
C THR A 31 12.66 10.27 -3.69
N ARG A 32 13.67 10.34 -4.58
CA ARG A 32 14.60 9.23 -4.83
C ARG A 32 15.42 8.87 -3.60
N GLY A 33 15.81 9.88 -2.83
CA GLY A 33 16.47 9.69 -1.55
C GLY A 33 15.59 8.97 -0.54
N ILE A 34 14.30 9.30 -0.46
CA ILE A 34 13.31 8.58 0.37
C ILE A 34 13.19 7.12 -0.06
N GLU A 35 13.05 6.85 -1.37
CA GLU A 35 13.02 5.48 -1.91
C GLU A 35 14.28 4.69 -1.52
N SER A 36 15.45 5.33 -1.62
CA SER A 36 16.73 4.74 -1.20
C SER A 36 16.82 4.49 0.31
N MET A 37 16.18 5.30 1.16
CA MET A 37 16.11 5.01 2.60
C MET A 37 15.20 3.82 2.88
N ALA A 38 14.03 3.77 2.23
CA ALA A 38 13.08 2.66 2.39
C ALA A 38 13.74 1.33 1.99
N GLU A 39 14.46 1.31 0.86
CA GLU A 39 15.19 0.14 0.38
C GLU A 39 16.32 -0.29 1.33
N ARG A 40 17.21 0.64 1.72
CA ARG A 40 18.46 0.29 2.43
C ARG A 40 18.28 0.03 3.92
N TYR A 41 17.24 0.60 4.53
CA TYR A 41 17.03 0.55 5.97
C TYR A 41 15.71 -0.10 6.37
N GLY A 42 14.96 -0.64 5.41
CA GLY A 42 13.62 -1.18 5.68
C GLY A 42 12.68 -0.12 6.25
N LEU A 43 12.96 1.17 6.00
CA LEU A 43 12.24 2.29 6.58
C LEU A 43 10.82 2.33 6.03
N ILE A 44 9.84 2.31 6.91
CA ILE A 44 8.43 2.43 6.54
C ILE A 44 8.16 3.89 6.19
N VAL A 45 7.80 4.13 4.93
CA VAL A 45 7.40 5.46 4.45
C VAL A 45 5.97 5.40 3.94
N VAL A 46 5.15 6.33 4.42
CA VAL A 46 3.74 6.48 4.04
C VAL A 46 3.54 7.85 3.45
N ALA A 47 2.96 7.96 2.27
CA ALA A 47 2.74 9.26 1.64
C ALA A 47 1.45 9.32 0.84
N GLY A 48 0.85 10.51 0.80
CA GLY A 48 -0.36 10.77 0.02
C GLY A 48 -0.07 10.77 -1.47
N ILE A 49 -0.98 10.21 -2.26
CA ILE A 49 -0.79 10.12 -3.72
C ILE A 49 -1.29 11.35 -4.50
N GLY A 50 -1.95 12.30 -3.85
CA GLY A 50 -2.55 13.47 -4.48
C GLY A 50 -4.07 13.46 -4.42
N ASN A 51 -4.67 14.60 -4.76
CA ASN A 51 -6.06 14.93 -4.44
C ASN A 51 -7.00 14.96 -5.66
N GLY A 52 -6.61 14.39 -6.81
CA GLY A 52 -7.56 14.11 -7.90
C GLY A 52 -8.28 15.31 -8.54
N SER A 53 -7.82 16.54 -8.32
CA SER A 53 -8.57 17.76 -8.65
C SER A 53 -8.85 17.98 -10.15
N HIS A 54 -8.17 17.24 -11.03
CA HIS A 54 -8.48 17.13 -12.45
C HIS A 54 -8.34 15.68 -12.94
N VAL A 55 -9.09 15.32 -13.99
CA VAL A 55 -9.13 13.98 -14.62
C VAL A 55 -7.74 13.46 -15.07
N TYR A 56 -6.71 14.31 -15.07
CA TYR A 56 -5.33 13.99 -15.43
C TYR A 56 -4.29 14.38 -14.36
N ASP A 57 -4.70 14.61 -13.11
CA ASP A 57 -3.75 14.94 -12.05
C ASP A 57 -2.79 13.76 -11.84
N SER A 58 -1.52 13.98 -12.19
CA SER A 58 -0.45 13.02 -11.96
C SER A 58 -0.37 12.66 -10.49
N LEU A 59 -0.08 11.38 -10.22
CA LEU A 59 0.29 10.93 -8.89
C LEU A 59 1.46 11.75 -8.34
N LEU A 60 1.46 12.01 -7.04
CA LEU A 60 2.52 12.74 -6.35
C LEU A 60 3.59 11.80 -5.80
N TYR A 61 4.85 12.17 -5.99
CA TYR A 61 6.01 11.59 -5.32
C TYR A 61 6.27 12.30 -3.99
N PRO A 62 6.61 11.56 -2.92
CA PRO A 62 7.07 10.17 -2.92
C PRO A 62 5.94 9.11 -2.89
N GLY A 63 4.66 9.48 -2.77
CA GLY A 63 3.54 8.54 -2.71
C GLY A 63 3.47 7.57 -3.89
N ALA A 64 3.88 8.01 -5.08
CA ALA A 64 3.99 7.21 -6.28
C ALA A 64 5.23 6.29 -6.35
N GLY A 65 6.15 6.36 -5.38
CA GLY A 65 7.37 5.56 -5.32
C GLY A 65 7.10 4.07 -5.05
N ALA A 66 8.05 3.19 -5.39
CA ALA A 66 7.84 1.74 -5.32
C ALA A 66 7.85 1.23 -3.88
N ASN A 67 8.79 1.73 -3.07
CA ASN A 67 9.02 1.30 -1.69
C ASN A 67 8.21 2.10 -0.67
N VAL A 68 7.58 3.20 -1.09
CA VAL A 68 6.64 3.98 -0.29
C VAL A 68 5.25 3.36 -0.34
N ILE A 69 4.53 3.42 0.79
CA ILE A 69 3.10 3.12 0.90
C ILE A 69 2.32 4.38 0.47
N GLY A 70 1.85 4.37 -0.77
CA GLY A 70 1.05 5.42 -1.38
C GLY A 70 -0.42 5.30 -0.95
N VAL A 71 -0.94 6.33 -0.30
CA VAL A 71 -2.28 6.35 0.27
C VAL A 71 -3.23 7.25 -0.53
N GLY A 72 -4.30 6.65 -1.05
CA GLY A 72 -5.41 7.36 -1.68
C GLY A 72 -6.56 7.65 -0.71
N VAL A 73 -7.68 8.12 -1.25
CA VAL A 73 -8.82 8.61 -0.45
C VAL A 73 -10.05 7.72 -0.64
N VAL A 74 -10.70 7.38 0.47
CA VAL A 74 -12.11 6.96 0.50
C VAL A 74 -12.94 8.11 1.02
N ASP A 75 -13.98 8.46 0.27
CA ASP A 75 -14.87 9.55 0.62
C ASP A 75 -15.78 9.19 1.79
N SER A 76 -15.99 10.17 2.65
CA SER A 76 -17.08 10.15 3.62
C SER A 76 -18.44 10.16 2.93
N VAL A 77 -19.41 9.48 3.54
CA VAL A 77 -20.82 9.65 3.19
C VAL A 77 -21.21 11.09 3.49
N LYS A 78 -21.87 11.77 2.55
CA LYS A 78 -22.31 13.16 2.72
C LYS A 78 -23.76 13.20 3.19
N THR A 79 -23.96 13.60 4.44
CA THR A 79 -25.27 13.83 5.08
C THR A 79 -25.26 15.16 5.85
N GLU A 80 -26.43 15.61 6.30
CA GLU A 80 -26.55 16.75 7.23
C GLU A 80 -25.97 16.43 8.62
N ASN A 81 -25.78 15.14 8.95
CA ASN A 81 -25.26 14.71 10.24
C ASN A 81 -23.73 14.54 10.19
N LEU A 82 -23.01 15.44 10.84
CA LEU A 82 -21.54 15.41 10.86
C LEU A 82 -20.97 14.10 11.41
N SER A 83 -21.56 13.54 12.47
CA SER A 83 -21.08 12.28 13.06
C SER A 83 -21.17 11.12 12.06
N THR A 84 -22.18 11.13 11.18
CA THR A 84 -22.31 10.14 10.11
C THR A 84 -21.21 10.32 9.08
N ASN A 85 -20.94 11.56 8.66
CA ASN A 85 -19.90 11.87 7.68
C ASN A 85 -18.49 11.47 8.19
N LEU A 86 -18.26 11.52 9.51
CA LEU A 86 -16.97 11.14 10.11
C LEU A 86 -16.84 9.64 10.40
N ALA A 87 -17.93 8.88 10.36
CA ALA A 87 -17.96 7.47 10.73
C ALA A 87 -18.24 6.51 9.57
N GLN A 88 -18.85 7.00 8.49
CA GLN A 88 -19.27 6.19 7.36
C GLN A 88 -18.56 6.65 6.08
N PHE A 89 -17.97 5.69 5.37
CA PHE A 89 -17.18 5.90 4.17
C PHE A 89 -17.71 5.02 3.05
N CYS A 90 -17.71 5.54 1.81
CA CYS A 90 -18.34 4.87 0.67
C CYS A 90 -17.31 4.38 -0.35
N LEU A 91 -16.95 5.21 -1.32
CA LEU A 91 -16.15 4.86 -2.48
C LEU A 91 -14.93 5.77 -2.57
N ALA A 92 -13.90 5.28 -3.26
CA ALA A 92 -12.85 6.14 -3.77
C ALA A 92 -13.38 6.87 -5.02
N TYR A 93 -13.12 8.16 -5.12
CA TYR A 93 -13.54 9.00 -6.24
C TYR A 93 -12.34 9.69 -6.88
N PRO A 94 -12.20 9.67 -8.22
CA PRO A 94 -11.13 10.35 -8.94
C PRO A 94 -11.03 11.83 -8.65
N GLU A 95 -12.12 12.48 -8.23
CA GLU A 95 -12.19 13.91 -7.96
C GLU A 95 -11.48 14.32 -6.65
N HIS A 96 -11.24 13.37 -5.73
CA HIS A 96 -10.61 13.61 -4.43
C HIS A 96 -9.36 12.76 -4.18
N SER A 97 -9.10 11.77 -5.04
CA SER A 97 -7.91 10.94 -5.02
C SER A 97 -7.30 10.89 -6.41
N SER A 98 -6.00 11.19 -6.51
CA SER A 98 -5.26 10.81 -7.72
C SER A 98 -5.36 9.29 -7.92
N LEU A 99 -5.07 8.82 -9.14
CA LEU A 99 -5.19 7.40 -9.48
C LEU A 99 -4.10 6.98 -10.45
N GLY A 100 -3.83 5.68 -10.46
CA GLY A 100 -2.83 5.06 -11.30
C GLY A 100 -3.26 4.85 -12.75
N PRO A 101 -2.35 4.26 -13.55
CA PRO A 101 -1.01 3.83 -13.16
C PRO A 101 -0.02 5.00 -13.02
N THR A 102 1.15 4.73 -12.46
CA THR A 102 2.33 5.60 -12.64
C THR A 102 2.75 5.62 -14.12
N ASN A 103 3.61 6.57 -14.51
CA ASN A 103 4.10 6.66 -15.90
C ASN A 103 4.83 5.40 -16.39
N ASP A 104 5.42 4.63 -15.47
CA ASP A 104 6.08 3.34 -15.73
C ASP A 104 5.15 2.13 -15.53
N GLY A 105 3.84 2.34 -15.37
CA GLY A 105 2.83 1.28 -15.37
C GLY A 105 2.54 0.62 -14.02
N ARG A 106 3.18 1.06 -12.93
CA ARG A 106 2.93 0.49 -11.58
C ARG A 106 1.57 0.90 -11.05
N CYS A 107 0.97 0.02 -10.26
CA CYS A 107 -0.28 0.30 -9.56
C CYS A 107 -0.06 1.27 -8.41
N LYS A 108 -0.83 2.35 -8.40
CA LYS A 108 -1.01 3.28 -7.27
C LYS A 108 -2.46 3.78 -7.27
N PRO A 109 -3.04 4.14 -6.11
CA PRO A 109 -2.47 4.03 -4.76
C PRO A 109 -2.18 2.58 -4.38
N ASP A 110 -1.35 2.36 -3.35
CA ASP A 110 -1.22 1.00 -2.82
C ASP A 110 -2.46 0.64 -2.01
N ILE A 111 -2.97 1.58 -1.21
CA ILE A 111 -4.15 1.40 -0.35
C ILE A 111 -4.95 2.70 -0.27
N VAL A 112 -6.24 2.62 0.01
CA VAL A 112 -7.08 3.80 0.29
C VAL A 112 -7.49 3.84 1.75
N ALA A 113 -7.71 5.03 2.28
CA ALA A 113 -8.18 5.23 3.65
C ALA A 113 -9.14 6.44 3.72
N PRO A 114 -9.99 6.52 4.76
CA PRO A 114 -10.83 7.69 5.05
C PRO A 114 -10.13 9.04 4.84
N GLY A 115 -10.69 9.90 3.98
CA GLY A 115 -10.11 11.22 3.72
C GLY A 115 -10.58 12.33 4.66
N ASN A 116 -11.70 12.13 5.35
CA ASN A 116 -12.34 13.14 6.19
C ASN A 116 -12.15 12.83 7.67
N CYS A 117 -11.69 13.82 8.42
CA CYS A 117 -11.54 13.75 9.86
C CYS A 117 -11.79 15.11 10.50
N LEU A 118 -11.70 15.19 11.83
CA LEU A 118 -11.62 16.46 12.54
C LEU A 118 -10.16 16.87 12.68
N ALA A 119 -9.77 17.98 12.07
CA ALA A 119 -8.45 18.56 12.22
C ALA A 119 -8.51 19.86 13.03
N ALA A 120 -7.42 20.16 13.74
CA ALA A 120 -7.30 21.42 14.46
C ALA A 120 -7.33 22.59 13.47
N ASP A 121 -8.08 23.63 13.81
CA ASP A 121 -8.09 24.88 13.06
C ASP A 121 -6.72 25.57 13.19
N ALA A 122 -6.15 25.99 12.05
CA ALA A 122 -4.84 26.62 12.01
C ALA A 122 -4.81 28.01 12.68
N ASN A 123 -5.97 28.67 12.77
CA ASN A 123 -6.13 30.01 13.31
C ASN A 123 -6.82 30.02 14.69
N GLU A 124 -7.48 28.92 15.08
CA GLU A 124 -8.21 28.81 16.34
C GLU A 124 -7.76 27.59 17.17
N PRO A 125 -6.87 27.77 18.15
CA PRO A 125 -6.16 26.65 18.82
C PRO A 125 -7.05 25.70 19.63
N ASN A 126 -8.31 26.07 19.91
CA ASN A 126 -9.27 25.27 20.67
C ASN A 126 -10.42 24.76 19.79
N ARG A 127 -10.24 24.77 18.47
CA ARG A 127 -11.29 24.44 17.51
C ARG A 127 -10.83 23.32 16.59
N TYR A 128 -11.78 22.46 16.27
CA TYR A 128 -11.62 21.40 15.29
C TYR A 128 -12.70 21.52 14.24
N GLU A 129 -12.32 21.30 12.98
CA GLU A 129 -13.23 21.34 11.85
C GLU A 129 -13.12 20.05 11.02
N PRO A 130 -14.22 19.65 10.35
CA PRO A 130 -14.18 18.62 9.33
C PRO A 130 -13.26 19.06 8.19
N THR A 131 -12.42 18.14 7.72
CA THR A 131 -11.39 18.46 6.73
C THR A 131 -11.84 18.37 5.28
N ASP A 132 -13.01 17.79 5.02
CA ASP A 132 -13.38 17.17 3.75
C ASP A 132 -12.45 16.01 3.36
N ASN A 133 -12.63 15.44 2.18
CA ASN A 133 -11.93 14.24 1.73
C ASN A 133 -10.59 14.59 1.05
N TRP A 134 -9.46 14.39 1.75
CA TRP A 134 -8.14 14.64 1.16
C TRP A 134 -7.10 13.57 1.52
N SER A 135 -6.17 13.32 0.58
CA SER A 135 -5.08 12.34 0.79
C SER A 135 -4.15 12.76 1.93
N SER A 136 -4.02 14.06 2.19
CA SER A 136 -3.25 14.60 3.30
C SER A 136 -3.76 14.14 4.68
N PHE A 137 -5.05 13.81 4.79
CA PHE A 137 -5.68 13.31 6.02
C PHE A 137 -5.87 11.78 6.02
N SER A 138 -5.97 11.13 4.86
CA SER A 138 -5.96 9.66 4.80
C SER A 138 -4.57 9.06 5.09
N THR A 139 -3.51 9.72 4.66
CA THR A 139 -2.10 9.32 4.90
C THR A 139 -1.77 9.08 6.38
N PRO A 140 -2.01 10.03 7.31
CA PRO A 140 -1.71 9.83 8.72
C PRO A 140 -2.57 8.76 9.39
N ILE A 141 -3.74 8.41 8.86
CA ILE A 141 -4.57 7.31 9.37
C ILE A 141 -3.87 5.96 9.11
N VAL A 142 -3.34 5.77 7.90
CA VAL A 142 -2.52 4.59 7.57
C VAL A 142 -1.24 4.58 8.41
N ALA A 143 -0.54 5.72 8.52
CA ALA A 143 0.69 5.80 9.33
C ALA A 143 0.43 5.50 10.81
N GLY A 144 -0.65 6.01 11.39
CA GLY A 144 -1.04 5.72 12.78
C GLY A 144 -1.38 4.24 13.00
N THR A 145 -2.07 3.61 12.05
CA THR A 145 -2.35 2.17 12.08
C THR A 145 -1.05 1.37 12.06
N ILE A 146 -0.10 1.73 11.18
CA ILE A 146 1.22 1.09 11.15
C ILE A 146 1.97 1.33 12.47
N GLY A 147 1.84 2.50 13.08
CA GLY A 147 2.41 2.78 14.41
C GLY A 147 1.98 1.75 15.46
N LEU A 148 0.71 1.36 15.45
CA LEU A 148 0.19 0.31 16.34
C LEU A 148 0.73 -1.09 15.98
N LEU A 149 0.87 -1.40 14.69
CA LEU A 149 1.48 -2.66 14.23
C LEU A 149 2.96 -2.76 14.66
N VAL A 150 3.72 -1.69 14.45
CA VAL A 150 5.13 -1.58 14.87
C VAL A 150 5.24 -1.70 16.39
N GLN A 151 4.37 -1.02 17.14
CA GLN A 151 4.32 -1.13 18.60
C GLN A 151 4.12 -2.60 19.03
N LYS A 152 3.17 -3.31 18.42
CA LYS A 152 2.94 -4.73 18.72
C LYS A 152 4.15 -5.59 18.35
N ALA A 153 4.76 -5.36 17.19
CA ALA A 153 5.94 -6.11 16.75
C ALA A 153 7.17 -5.89 17.67
N LYS A 154 7.31 -4.70 18.27
CA LYS A 154 8.35 -4.41 19.26
C LYS A 154 8.09 -5.05 20.63
N GLN A 155 6.81 -5.21 21.01
CA GLN A 155 6.43 -5.83 22.28
C GLN A 155 6.59 -7.35 22.28
N ASP A 156 6.59 -7.97 21.10
CA ASP A 156 6.62 -9.41 20.92
C ASP A 156 7.82 -9.79 20.04
N THR A 157 8.86 -10.33 20.65
CA THR A 157 10.12 -10.64 19.95
C THR A 157 9.94 -11.62 18.80
N SER A 158 8.90 -12.47 18.83
CA SER A 158 8.57 -13.38 17.72
C SER A 158 8.11 -12.64 16.46
N LEU A 159 7.65 -11.40 16.59
CA LEU A 159 7.18 -10.53 15.51
C LEU A 159 8.22 -9.52 15.05
N SER A 160 9.37 -9.42 15.75
CA SER A 160 10.45 -8.48 15.39
C SER A 160 10.91 -8.55 13.92
N PRO A 161 10.90 -9.71 13.22
CA PRO A 161 11.29 -9.70 11.81
C PRO A 161 10.34 -8.88 10.91
N ALA A 162 9.07 -8.67 11.30
CA ALA A 162 8.11 -7.87 10.54
C ALA A 162 8.52 -6.40 10.41
N ILE A 163 9.41 -5.94 11.29
CA ILE A 163 9.93 -4.56 11.33
C ILE A 163 11.46 -4.53 11.18
N SER A 164 12.04 -5.59 10.59
CA SER A 164 13.49 -5.69 10.38
C SER A 164 14.01 -4.59 9.44
N PRO A 165 15.23 -4.05 9.67
CA PRO A 165 15.89 -3.16 8.70
C PRO A 165 16.13 -3.80 7.33
N ASP A 166 16.10 -5.14 7.23
CA ASP A 166 16.42 -5.83 5.98
C ASP A 166 15.24 -5.87 5.00
N SER A 167 13.99 -5.64 5.44
CA SER A 167 12.75 -5.58 4.61
C SER A 167 11.43 -5.36 5.38
N GLY A 168 11.46 -4.76 6.57
CA GLY A 168 10.28 -4.53 7.39
C GLY A 168 9.22 -3.68 6.69
N ASN A 169 9.64 -2.67 5.93
CA ASN A 169 8.77 -1.89 5.04
C ASN A 169 7.97 -2.77 4.08
N CYS A 170 8.60 -3.76 3.44
CA CYS A 170 7.93 -4.68 2.52
C CYS A 170 6.92 -5.58 3.24
N VAL A 171 7.26 -6.10 4.42
CA VAL A 171 6.34 -6.94 5.22
C VAL A 171 5.13 -6.14 5.66
N ILE A 172 5.34 -4.96 6.23
CA ILE A 172 4.25 -4.10 6.67
C ILE A 172 3.38 -3.69 5.49
N LYS A 173 3.98 -3.30 4.36
CA LYS A 173 3.24 -3.01 3.13
C LYS A 173 2.40 -4.22 2.72
N ALA A 174 2.98 -5.42 2.62
CA ALA A 174 2.26 -6.64 2.28
C ALA A 174 1.12 -6.96 3.26
N ILE A 175 1.33 -6.81 4.57
CA ILE A 175 0.29 -7.01 5.60
C ILE A 175 -0.91 -6.09 5.34
N LEU A 176 -0.67 -4.80 5.08
CA LEU A 176 -1.74 -3.83 4.83
C LEU A 176 -2.51 -4.13 3.54
N LEU A 177 -1.79 -4.43 2.45
CA LEU A 177 -2.43 -4.74 1.17
C LEU A 177 -3.23 -6.04 1.27
N ASN A 178 -2.71 -7.00 2.04
CA ASN A 178 -3.34 -8.30 2.19
C ASN A 178 -4.54 -8.30 3.15
N SER A 179 -4.64 -7.33 4.05
CA SER A 179 -5.79 -7.23 4.94
C SER A 179 -6.87 -6.28 4.42
N ALA A 180 -6.55 -5.48 3.40
CA ALA A 180 -7.41 -4.43 2.89
C ALA A 180 -8.81 -4.95 2.48
N THR A 181 -9.82 -4.16 2.83
CA THR A 181 -11.21 -4.44 2.47
C THR A 181 -11.47 -3.90 1.07
N LYS A 182 -11.68 -4.79 0.10
CA LYS A 182 -12.12 -4.39 -1.26
C LYS A 182 -13.47 -3.69 -1.18
N LEU A 183 -13.56 -2.47 -1.70
CA LEU A 183 -14.82 -1.73 -1.77
C LEU A 183 -15.62 -2.17 -3.02
N PRO A 184 -16.89 -1.76 -3.16
CA PRO A 184 -17.64 -2.01 -4.39
C PRO A 184 -16.87 -1.53 -5.63
N TYR A 185 -17.02 -2.27 -6.73
CA TYR A 185 -16.35 -2.03 -8.01
C TYR A 185 -14.82 -2.15 -7.98
N TRP A 186 -14.24 -2.72 -6.91
CA TRP A 186 -12.82 -3.07 -6.91
C TRP A 186 -12.52 -4.03 -8.05
N HIS A 187 -11.52 -3.69 -8.86
CA HIS A 187 -11.19 -4.39 -10.09
C HIS A 187 -9.69 -4.22 -10.39
N LYS A 188 -9.04 -5.20 -11.00
CA LYS A 188 -7.61 -5.08 -11.34
C LYS A 188 -7.41 -4.10 -12.50
N GLY A 189 -6.61 -3.07 -12.27
CA GLY A 189 -6.30 -2.05 -13.28
C GLY A 189 -7.41 -1.01 -13.39
N ARG A 190 -7.88 -0.76 -14.62
CA ARG A 190 -9.00 0.16 -14.88
C ARG A 190 -10.31 -0.59 -14.78
N LEU A 191 -11.35 0.08 -14.28
CA LEU A 191 -12.70 -0.47 -14.23
C LEU A 191 -13.19 -0.83 -15.65
N GLU A 192 -13.19 -2.12 -15.96
CA GLU A 192 -13.62 -2.72 -17.21
C GLU A 192 -14.55 -3.92 -16.94
N THR A 193 -15.06 -4.57 -18.00
CA THR A 193 -16.00 -5.71 -17.86
C THR A 193 -15.36 -6.97 -17.29
N ASP A 194 -14.06 -7.16 -17.55
CA ASP A 194 -13.25 -8.28 -17.08
C ASP A 194 -12.03 -7.75 -16.35
N ASP A 195 -11.58 -8.43 -15.28
CA ASP A 195 -10.36 -8.06 -14.53
C ASP A 195 -9.13 -8.03 -15.46
N ASP A 196 -8.26 -7.03 -15.29
CA ASP A 196 -6.95 -7.06 -15.93
C ASP A 196 -6.13 -8.22 -15.36
N HIS A 197 -5.51 -9.00 -16.25
CA HIS A 197 -4.69 -10.16 -15.88
C HIS A 197 -3.19 -9.82 -15.78
N GLN A 198 -2.79 -8.58 -16.06
CA GLN A 198 -1.41 -8.10 -16.07
C GLN A 198 -1.07 -7.27 -14.85
N VAL A 199 -2.06 -6.64 -14.20
CA VAL A 199 -1.82 -5.79 -13.03
C VAL A 199 -2.50 -6.33 -11.76
N PRO A 200 -1.86 -6.18 -10.59
CA PRO A 200 -2.30 -6.87 -9.38
C PRO A 200 -3.36 -6.11 -8.58
N LEU A 201 -3.44 -4.78 -8.74
CA LEU A 201 -4.25 -3.88 -7.92
C LEU A 201 -5.16 -3.00 -8.78
N ASP A 202 -6.18 -2.45 -8.13
CA ASP A 202 -7.06 -1.44 -8.70
C ASP A 202 -6.33 -0.09 -8.80
N TYR A 203 -6.44 0.59 -9.95
CA TYR A 203 -5.78 1.89 -10.13
C TYR A 203 -6.40 3.03 -9.33
N MET A 204 -7.64 2.88 -8.84
CA MET A 204 -8.32 3.87 -8.01
C MET A 204 -8.24 3.50 -6.53
N GLN A 205 -8.42 2.22 -6.20
CA GLN A 205 -8.56 1.74 -4.82
C GLN A 205 -7.30 1.04 -4.28
N GLY A 206 -6.30 0.77 -5.12
CA GLY A 206 -5.15 -0.05 -4.75
C GLY A 206 -5.58 -1.46 -4.34
N ALA A 207 -5.14 -1.92 -3.18
CA ALA A 207 -5.60 -3.18 -2.60
C ALA A 207 -7.00 -3.10 -1.96
N GLY A 208 -7.53 -1.89 -1.78
CA GLY A 208 -8.79 -1.63 -1.08
C GLY A 208 -8.61 -0.70 0.11
N MET A 209 -9.65 -0.59 0.93
CA MET A 209 -9.66 0.26 2.11
C MET A 209 -8.87 -0.36 3.27
N LEU A 210 -8.09 0.46 3.96
CA LEU A 210 -7.39 0.11 5.19
C LEU A 210 -8.30 -0.66 6.18
N ASN A 211 -7.84 -1.85 6.57
CA ASN A 211 -8.47 -2.67 7.60
C ASN A 211 -7.45 -2.91 8.73
N ALA A 212 -7.51 -2.06 9.76
CA ALA A 212 -6.56 -2.12 10.87
C ALA A 212 -6.64 -3.44 11.66
N VAL A 213 -7.84 -3.97 11.87
CA VAL A 213 -8.04 -5.26 12.58
C VAL A 213 -7.48 -6.41 11.77
N GLY A 214 -7.82 -6.50 10.48
CA GLY A 214 -7.24 -7.52 9.60
C GLY A 214 -5.73 -7.40 9.49
N ALA A 215 -5.17 -6.18 9.46
CA ALA A 215 -3.72 -5.98 9.44
C ALA A 215 -3.06 -6.48 10.72
N TYR A 216 -3.70 -6.24 11.87
CA TYR A 216 -3.25 -6.77 13.16
C TYR A 216 -3.29 -8.30 13.18
N GLU A 217 -4.38 -8.91 12.71
CA GLU A 217 -4.51 -10.37 12.60
C GLU A 217 -3.43 -10.99 11.70
N HIS A 218 -3.16 -10.36 10.56
CA HIS A 218 -2.08 -10.76 9.65
C HIS A 218 -0.70 -10.66 10.32
N LEU A 219 -0.44 -9.58 11.06
CA LEU A 219 0.81 -9.42 11.80
C LEU A 219 1.00 -10.56 12.82
N ILE A 220 0.01 -10.77 13.70
CA ILE A 220 0.12 -11.74 14.80
C ILE A 220 0.04 -13.20 14.34
N ALA A 221 -0.48 -13.46 13.13
CA ALA A 221 -0.39 -14.77 12.51
C ALA A 221 1.08 -15.22 12.33
N GLY A 222 2.00 -14.25 12.26
CA GLY A 222 3.43 -14.43 12.33
C GLY A 222 4.07 -14.97 11.05
N MET A 223 5.40 -15.04 11.08
CA MET A 223 6.21 -15.52 9.96
C MET A 223 5.89 -16.99 9.66
N LYS A 224 5.72 -17.32 8.37
CA LYS A 224 5.56 -18.69 7.85
C LYS A 224 6.81 -19.09 7.06
N LYS A 225 6.96 -20.41 6.88
CA LYS A 225 8.02 -21.01 6.07
C LYS A 225 7.40 -21.78 4.91
N PRO A 226 8.16 -22.06 3.83
CA PRO A 226 7.68 -22.88 2.74
C PRO A 226 7.27 -24.26 3.27
N GLY A 227 6.26 -24.86 2.65
CA GLY A 227 5.60 -26.06 3.11
C GLY A 227 4.15 -25.79 3.48
N ASP A 228 3.65 -26.52 4.48
CA ASP A 228 2.28 -26.39 4.94
C ASP A 228 2.13 -25.14 5.80
N ALA A 229 1.27 -24.23 5.38
CA ALA A 229 1.07 -22.92 6.00
C ALA A 229 -0.41 -22.64 6.25
N ALA A 230 -0.67 -21.81 7.26
CA ALA A 230 -2.01 -21.29 7.49
C ALA A 230 -2.45 -20.36 6.35
N THR A 231 -3.76 -20.11 6.26
CA THR A 231 -4.35 -19.18 5.28
C THR A 231 -3.93 -17.72 5.51
N ILE A 232 -3.40 -17.40 6.70
CA ILE A 232 -2.94 -16.07 7.08
C ILE A 232 -1.53 -16.18 7.66
N GLY A 233 -0.67 -15.23 7.28
CA GLY A 233 0.72 -15.11 7.71
C GLY A 233 1.51 -14.26 6.73
N TRP A 234 2.80 -14.10 7.02
CA TRP A 234 3.74 -13.36 6.17
C TRP A 234 5.08 -14.10 6.13
N ASP A 235 5.94 -13.73 5.19
CA ASP A 235 7.24 -14.37 5.01
C ASP A 235 8.26 -13.36 4.45
N LEU A 236 9.54 -13.61 4.74
CA LEU A 236 10.70 -12.81 4.35
C LEU A 236 11.74 -13.62 3.56
N ASN A 237 11.41 -14.84 3.11
CA ASN A 237 12.37 -15.65 2.38
C ASN A 237 12.89 -14.96 1.11
N GLU A 238 14.17 -15.20 0.85
CA GLU A 238 14.84 -14.74 -0.36
C GLU A 238 14.89 -15.87 -1.39
N LEU A 239 14.45 -15.58 -2.60
CA LEU A 239 14.56 -16.50 -3.73
C LEU A 239 15.89 -16.26 -4.44
N GLN A 240 16.70 -17.31 -4.54
CA GLN A 240 17.95 -17.29 -5.29
C GLN A 240 17.77 -18.04 -6.59
N LYS A 241 17.95 -17.36 -7.72
CA LYS A 241 17.65 -17.89 -9.05
C LYS A 241 18.30 -19.25 -9.33
N ASP A 242 19.52 -19.44 -8.86
CA ASP A 242 20.33 -20.62 -9.18
C ASP A 242 20.24 -21.73 -8.11
N GLU A 243 19.82 -21.40 -6.88
CA GLU A 243 19.80 -22.34 -5.74
C GLU A 243 18.39 -22.69 -5.26
N ASN A 244 17.53 -21.67 -5.11
CA ASN A 244 16.15 -21.81 -4.66
C ASN A 244 15.25 -20.84 -5.43
N PRO A 245 14.93 -21.14 -6.71
CA PRO A 245 14.21 -20.21 -7.58
C PRO A 245 12.74 -20.03 -7.18
N LEU A 246 12.22 -20.85 -6.26
CA LEU A 246 10.81 -20.94 -5.94
C LEU A 246 10.56 -21.51 -4.54
N ASN A 247 9.59 -20.93 -3.84
CA ASN A 247 9.06 -21.46 -2.59
C ASN A 247 7.65 -21.99 -2.81
N PHE A 248 7.37 -23.16 -2.23
CA PHE A 248 6.03 -23.75 -2.26
C PHE A 248 5.31 -23.51 -0.95
N TYR A 249 4.07 -23.03 -1.05
CA TYR A 249 3.16 -22.89 0.07
C TYR A 249 1.92 -23.73 -0.18
N ARG A 250 1.62 -24.64 0.75
CA ARG A 250 0.42 -25.47 0.74
C ARG A 250 -0.51 -24.96 1.82
N ILE A 251 -1.66 -24.47 1.39
CA ILE A 251 -2.70 -23.92 2.26
C ILE A 251 -3.94 -24.78 2.12
N THR A 252 -4.52 -25.16 3.24
CA THR A 252 -5.80 -25.87 3.28
C THR A 252 -6.92 -24.87 3.47
N ILE A 253 -7.85 -24.81 2.52
CA ILE A 253 -9.05 -23.97 2.62
C ILE A 253 -10.22 -24.88 2.95
N ALA A 254 -10.91 -24.59 4.05
CA ALA A 254 -12.13 -25.28 4.41
C ALA A 254 -13.29 -24.79 3.51
N GLU A 255 -13.44 -25.40 2.35
CA GLU A 255 -14.72 -25.46 1.62
C GLU A 255 -15.41 -26.80 1.96
N PRO A 256 -16.72 -26.98 1.71
CA PRO A 256 -17.44 -28.23 2.05
C PRO A 256 -16.89 -29.51 1.40
N ALA A 257 -15.87 -29.41 0.54
CA ALA A 257 -15.05 -30.51 0.07
C ALA A 257 -13.57 -30.11 0.21
N ASP A 258 -12.85 -30.73 1.14
CA ASP A 258 -11.41 -30.55 1.43
C ASP A 258 -10.54 -30.44 0.16
N ASN A 259 -10.35 -29.23 -0.36
CA ASN A 259 -9.56 -28.97 -1.56
C ASN A 259 -8.26 -28.26 -1.16
N LEU A 260 -7.12 -28.86 -1.50
CA LEU A 260 -5.80 -28.24 -1.38
C LEU A 260 -5.52 -27.35 -2.58
N LEU A 261 -5.15 -26.08 -2.35
CA LEU A 261 -4.68 -25.17 -3.40
C LEU A 261 -3.16 -24.96 -3.25
N PRO A 262 -2.32 -25.45 -4.18
CA PRO A 262 -0.90 -25.15 -4.15
C PRO A 262 -0.64 -23.75 -4.71
N LEU A 263 0.07 -22.91 -3.94
CA LEU A 263 0.53 -21.59 -4.36
C LEU A 263 2.00 -21.68 -4.77
N ARG A 264 2.35 -21.11 -5.93
CA ARG A 264 3.73 -21.02 -6.43
C ARG A 264 4.15 -19.56 -6.55
N LEU A 265 5.26 -19.19 -5.91
CA LEU A 265 5.98 -17.93 -6.18
C LEU A 265 7.22 -18.22 -7.04
N PHE A 266 7.43 -17.42 -8.09
CA PHE A 266 8.58 -17.51 -9.00
C PHE A 266 9.40 -16.23 -8.96
N GLY A 267 10.71 -16.33 -8.71
CA GLY A 267 11.64 -15.19 -8.57
C GLY A 267 12.51 -14.83 -9.79
N THR A 268 12.55 -13.55 -10.16
CA THR A 268 13.70 -12.91 -10.83
C THR A 268 14.07 -11.61 -10.09
N SER A 269 15.12 -11.69 -9.26
CA SER A 269 15.71 -10.63 -8.40
C SER A 269 14.84 -10.11 -7.24
N ILE A 270 15.35 -10.34 -6.01
CA ILE A 270 14.84 -9.91 -4.69
C ILE A 270 13.31 -9.88 -4.61
N MET A 271 12.69 -11.06 -4.49
CA MET A 271 11.27 -11.17 -4.19
C MET A 271 11.06 -11.36 -2.70
N LYS A 272 10.33 -10.42 -2.08
CA LYS A 272 9.86 -10.51 -0.69
C LYS A 272 8.38 -10.16 -0.62
N ALA A 273 7.54 -11.19 -0.55
CA ALA A 273 6.20 -11.19 0.05
C ALA A 273 5.58 -12.58 -0.14
N LEU A 274 4.95 -13.13 0.91
CA LEU A 274 3.88 -14.11 0.73
C LEU A 274 2.52 -13.43 0.94
N ILE A 275 1.57 -13.79 0.08
CA ILE A 275 0.40 -13.03 -0.40
C ILE A 275 -0.90 -13.86 -0.24
N LEU A 276 -1.97 -13.20 0.26
CA LEU A 276 -3.47 -13.26 0.06
C LEU A 276 -4.23 -14.53 -0.43
N LEU A 277 -5.55 -14.74 -0.22
CA LEU A 277 -6.73 -13.85 -0.10
C LEU A 277 -7.92 -14.56 0.59
N SER A 278 -8.83 -13.76 1.18
CA SER A 278 -10.18 -14.14 1.63
C SER A 278 -11.14 -14.42 0.45
N HIS A 279 -12.15 -15.24 0.76
CA HIS A 279 -13.25 -15.80 -0.06
C HIS A 279 -13.83 -14.87 -1.16
N TYR A 280 -13.81 -15.29 -2.43
CA TYR A 280 -14.90 -15.09 -3.42
C TYR A 280 -14.74 -16.07 -4.61
N PRO A 281 -15.83 -16.62 -5.20
CA PRO A 281 -15.74 -17.64 -6.23
C PRO A 281 -15.79 -17.04 -7.64
N ARG A 282 -14.68 -17.09 -8.39
CA ARG A 282 -14.59 -17.29 -9.86
C ARG A 282 -13.11 -17.27 -10.32
N LYS A 283 -12.88 -17.82 -11.51
CA LYS A 283 -11.65 -18.47 -12.01
C LYS A 283 -10.47 -17.50 -12.33
N THR A 284 -9.24 -17.95 -12.00
CA THR A 284 -7.93 -17.71 -12.67
C THR A 284 -7.20 -16.33 -12.47
N PRO A 285 -5.90 -16.19 -12.80
CA PRO A 285 -4.74 -16.13 -11.87
C PRO A 285 -4.20 -14.70 -11.63
N ILE A 286 -3.22 -14.56 -10.72
CA ILE A 286 -2.69 -13.30 -10.19
C ILE A 286 -1.32 -13.00 -10.84
N CYS A 287 -1.19 -11.89 -11.57
CA CYS A 287 0.10 -11.40 -12.07
C CYS A 287 0.38 -9.97 -11.56
N ASP A 288 1.61 -9.84 -11.04
CA ASP A 288 2.54 -8.71 -11.11
C ASP A 288 2.52 -7.52 -10.16
N LEU A 289 3.04 -7.79 -8.95
CA LEU A 289 4.15 -7.00 -8.37
C LEU A 289 5.50 -7.44 -8.99
N ASN A 290 5.70 -7.43 -10.32
CA ASN A 290 6.85 -8.10 -10.99
C ASN A 290 7.13 -9.55 -10.50
N CYS A 291 6.11 -10.19 -9.93
CA CYS A 291 6.10 -11.48 -9.26
C CYS A 291 4.90 -12.26 -9.82
N GLY A 292 5.17 -13.31 -10.60
CA GLY A 292 4.15 -14.24 -11.05
C GLY A 292 3.66 -15.14 -9.90
N LEU A 293 2.42 -14.93 -9.44
CA LEU A 293 1.70 -15.84 -8.54
C LEU A 293 0.88 -16.82 -9.39
N LEU A 294 1.40 -18.02 -9.64
CA LEU A 294 0.70 -19.04 -10.42
C LEU A 294 -0.06 -19.98 -9.47
N THR A 295 -1.39 -19.81 -9.38
CA THR A 295 -2.30 -20.79 -8.79
C THR A 295 -2.62 -21.87 -9.84
N GLN A 296 -2.11 -23.09 -9.66
CA GLN A 296 -2.49 -24.25 -10.50
C GLN A 296 -3.27 -25.26 -9.66
N ARG A 297 -4.53 -25.56 -10.04
CA ARG A 297 -5.22 -26.77 -9.60
C ARG A 297 -4.51 -27.97 -10.21
N ILE A 298 -4.10 -28.95 -9.41
CA ILE A 298 -3.68 -30.26 -9.92
C ILE A 298 -4.93 -31.14 -9.99
N PRO A 299 -5.53 -31.40 -11.16
CA PRO A 299 -6.63 -32.35 -11.26
C PRO A 299 -6.10 -33.77 -11.00
N LYS A 300 -6.87 -34.57 -10.26
CA LYS A 300 -6.72 -36.04 -10.28
C LYS A 300 -6.92 -36.49 -11.73
N THR A 301 -5.94 -37.19 -12.27
CA THR A 301 -5.92 -37.69 -13.63
C THR A 301 -7.13 -38.56 -13.91
N THR A 302 -7.98 -38.13 -14.85
CA THR A 302 -8.81 -39.04 -15.63
C THR A 302 -8.78 -38.53 -17.06
N THR A 303 -8.21 -39.35 -17.93
CA THR A 303 -8.03 -39.12 -19.36
C THR A 303 -9.36 -38.82 -20.06
N CYS A 304 -9.45 -37.72 -20.79
CA CYS A 304 -10.24 -37.66 -22.02
C CYS A 304 -9.74 -36.54 -22.93
N SER A 305 -9.34 -36.92 -24.14
CA SER A 305 -8.85 -36.09 -25.24
C SER A 305 -9.99 -35.39 -25.97
N THR A 306 -9.85 -34.11 -26.33
CA THR A 306 -10.27 -33.60 -27.65
C THR A 306 -9.72 -32.20 -27.94
N THR A 307 -9.33 -32.04 -29.21
CA THR A 307 -8.66 -30.93 -29.90
C THR A 307 -9.67 -29.91 -30.43
N ALA A 308 -9.35 -28.61 -30.46
CA ALA A 308 -9.80 -27.66 -31.49
C ALA A 308 -9.05 -26.30 -31.42
N THR A 309 -8.89 -25.67 -32.58
CA THR A 309 -7.87 -24.67 -32.94
C THR A 309 -8.51 -23.36 -33.47
N ALA A 310 -7.74 -22.26 -33.41
CA ALA A 310 -7.85 -20.98 -34.17
C ALA A 310 -8.96 -19.99 -33.72
N GLY A 311 -8.79 -18.66 -33.67
CA GLY A 311 -7.75 -17.74 -34.14
C GLY A 311 -8.42 -16.58 -34.91
N LEU A 312 -8.19 -15.31 -34.55
CA LEU A 312 -8.06 -14.13 -35.45
C LEU A 312 -8.06 -12.77 -34.71
N THR A 313 -7.22 -11.90 -35.25
CA THR A 313 -6.79 -10.53 -34.90
C THR A 313 -7.64 -9.44 -35.56
N THR A 314 -7.72 -8.24 -34.97
CA THR A 314 -7.62 -6.94 -35.71
C THR A 314 -7.36 -5.74 -34.78
N SER A 315 -6.58 -4.78 -35.27
CA SER A 315 -6.06 -3.54 -34.69
C SER A 315 -6.85 -2.27 -35.08
N SER A 316 -6.78 -1.19 -34.29
CA SER A 316 -6.84 0.18 -34.83
C SER A 316 -6.27 1.25 -33.87
N THR A 317 -5.43 2.14 -34.42
CA THR A 317 -4.74 3.32 -33.88
C THR A 317 -5.60 4.59 -33.98
N PHE A 318 -5.44 5.57 -33.06
CA PHE A 318 -5.83 6.97 -33.31
C PHE A 318 -4.97 8.02 -32.56
N THR A 319 -4.90 9.19 -33.20
CA THR A 319 -3.86 10.24 -33.14
C THR A 319 -4.15 11.37 -32.13
N THR A 320 -3.07 11.96 -31.60
CA THR A 320 -2.99 13.06 -30.61
C THR A 320 -3.31 14.47 -31.15
N ARG A 321 -3.86 15.34 -30.28
CA ARG A 321 -3.80 16.82 -30.40
C ARG A 321 -3.62 17.47 -29.02
N GLN A 322 -2.55 18.25 -28.86
CA GLN A 322 -2.25 19.14 -27.72
C GLN A 322 -2.87 20.53 -27.91
N MET A 323 -3.22 21.23 -26.81
CA MET A 323 -3.14 22.70 -26.64
C MET A 323 -3.40 23.14 -25.15
N PRO A 324 -3.13 24.41 -24.74
CA PRO A 324 -2.12 24.77 -23.73
C PRO A 324 -2.59 25.01 -22.29
N ILE A 325 -1.60 25.04 -21.39
CA ILE A 325 -1.65 25.14 -19.92
C ILE A 325 -1.66 26.61 -19.44
N THR A 326 -2.37 26.93 -18.36
CA THR A 326 -2.17 28.14 -17.54
C THR A 326 -2.27 27.79 -16.05
N PRO A 327 -1.31 28.16 -15.17
CA PRO A 327 -1.30 27.70 -13.78
C PRO A 327 -1.92 28.72 -12.82
N ILE A 328 -2.67 28.24 -11.81
CA ILE A 328 -3.00 29.00 -10.60
C ILE A 328 -2.50 28.18 -9.39
N MET A 329 -1.38 28.61 -8.81
CA MET A 329 -0.84 28.10 -7.55
C MET A 329 -1.57 28.76 -6.37
N LYS A 330 -1.98 27.96 -5.38
CA LYS A 330 -2.06 28.38 -3.97
C LYS A 330 -1.30 27.35 -3.14
N SER A 331 -0.10 27.70 -2.69
CA SER A 331 0.65 26.93 -1.70
C SER A 331 0.24 27.41 -0.30
N GLN A 332 -0.03 26.48 0.60
CA GLN A 332 -0.04 26.76 2.05
C GLN A 332 1.07 25.91 2.68
N PHE A 333 1.96 26.59 3.39
CA PHE A 333 3.07 26.00 4.14
C PHE A 333 2.52 25.26 5.36
N SER A 334 2.98 24.04 5.60
CA SER A 334 2.81 23.34 6.89
C SER A 334 4.16 22.87 7.41
N THR A 335 4.39 23.17 8.69
CA THR A 335 5.64 22.98 9.42
C THR A 335 5.77 21.57 9.96
N VAL A 336 6.99 21.01 9.92
CA VAL A 336 7.33 19.71 10.52
C VAL A 336 7.53 19.89 12.04
N THR A 337 6.73 19.22 12.86
CA THR A 337 6.91 19.20 14.33
C THR A 337 7.62 17.92 14.76
N SER A 338 8.70 18.06 15.54
CA SER A 338 9.37 16.97 16.26
C SER A 338 9.46 17.37 17.73
N THR A 339 8.87 16.57 18.61
CA THR A 339 8.86 16.80 20.06
C THR A 339 10.06 16.11 20.70
N ARG A 340 10.98 16.89 21.29
CA ARG A 340 12.16 16.38 22.01
C ARG A 340 11.87 16.34 23.52
N ARG A 341 12.09 15.18 24.17
CA ARG A 341 12.15 15.08 25.63
C ARG A 341 13.39 15.82 26.15
N THR A 342 13.19 16.78 27.06
CA THR A 342 14.26 17.31 27.90
C THR A 342 14.20 16.66 29.28
N SER A 343 15.26 15.96 29.66
CA SER A 343 15.49 15.47 31.02
C SER A 343 15.89 16.66 31.91
N GLN A 344 15.07 17.00 32.90
CA GLN A 344 15.44 17.94 33.94
C GLN A 344 16.35 17.25 34.97
N THR A 345 17.57 17.77 35.10
CA THR A 345 18.45 17.54 36.26
C THR A 345 18.22 18.64 37.29
N GLN A 346 17.91 18.26 38.53
CA GLN A 346 17.89 19.15 39.69
C GLN A 346 19.31 19.64 40.03
N PRO A 347 19.49 20.90 40.48
CA PRO A 347 20.70 21.31 41.18
C PRO A 347 20.55 21.12 42.70
N SER A 348 21.55 20.48 43.31
CA SER A 348 21.81 20.48 44.75
C SER A 348 22.55 21.76 45.15
N ASP A 349 22.15 22.33 46.28
CA ASP A 349 22.73 23.50 46.95
C ASP A 349 24.25 23.42 47.18
N MET A 350 24.93 24.58 47.11
CA MET A 350 25.97 24.98 48.07
C MET A 350 26.34 26.48 47.92
N ALA A 351 26.44 27.12 49.10
CA ALA A 351 26.89 28.49 49.45
C ALA A 351 25.84 29.61 49.42
#